data_AF-A0A7Y8CH68-F1
#
_entry.id   AF-A0A7Y8CH68-F1
#
_cell.length_a   1.000
_cell.length_b   1.000
_cell.length_c   1.000
_cell.angle_alpha   90.00
_cell.angle_beta   90.00
_cell.angle_gamma   90.00
#
_symmetry.space_group_name_H-M   'P 1'
#
loop_
_entity.id
_entity.type
_entity.pdbx_description
1 polymer ?
#
loop_
_entity_poly.entity_id
_entity_poly.type
_entity_poly.pdbx_seq_one_letter_code
_entity_poly.pdbx_strand_id
1 'polypeptide(L)'
;MTSSIARLSAAISQSLSAHRAVQAPEPLERFPRLAAAGVDLYERFERAEKALPPPEEKRRAAISKFRNVLPLNASEWRLVFAGLSDKSERVGPILDDDQLYARVHEEVHQRIEKRRLSRRDWLALCFSYFGYDAVTPAQNANWCLLREDVQLSFECVRDQQKRVKEWVQIVQQHQELFSEQAGATLGDQMFKGEISDLSALQTIAQIPDNSWLWRRIFTVLISRIFMLDDTEFSQRLADLVDIGRQHSRFMNDILSACLSRYHLAAYRERPSSLLKQLTLDNWGSPQIRSRQNSWLRYVDKDVCAMVVAWFAKEDLEHFFNLLKGEAEVDQSRLHYWLRFANQMSYTRIVMGSDAWHDSGRDFVHFREKNKGRLSRLVGGPGHNNAVIMQIGNYFFVEFSGTGNACYVYQADKSPFNPDKLQLELASELKQPNRALDRMRHSPAPSRPDRIEGWLSKFDHALEQWGIRVQSQTVATGSAKPLPFEEQVRDALKSVKHKVYDQRERGGAFQVQLDDHDPAAVTALQRLGFRPVNNQPLRFWRQ
;
A
#
# COMPACT_ATOMS: atom_id res chain seq x y z
N MET A 1 -1.67 71.26 46.29
CA MET A 1 -2.74 70.96 45.31
C MET A 1 -2.56 69.60 44.62
N THR A 2 -2.02 68.57 45.29
CA THR A 2 -1.68 67.27 44.67
C THR A 2 -2.56 66.11 45.12
N SER A 3 -3.40 66.26 46.17
CA SER A 3 -4.18 65.15 46.71
C SER A 3 -5.52 64.90 46.00
N SER A 4 -6.15 65.93 45.44
CA SER A 4 -7.45 65.80 44.75
C SER A 4 -7.33 65.12 43.38
N ILE A 5 -6.27 65.47 42.63
CA ILE A 5 -5.97 64.86 41.33
C ILE A 5 -5.50 63.41 41.49
N ALA A 6 -4.71 63.12 42.54
CA ALA A 6 -4.31 61.74 42.86
C ALA A 6 -5.52 60.86 43.23
N ARG A 7 -6.49 61.40 43.99
CA ARG A 7 -7.74 60.69 44.30
C ARG A 7 -8.62 60.48 43.07
N LEU A 8 -8.71 61.47 42.18
CA LEU A 8 -9.45 61.34 40.93
C LEU A 8 -8.80 60.31 39.99
N SER A 9 -7.47 60.32 39.88
CA SER A 9 -6.70 59.34 39.09
C SER A 9 -6.82 57.93 39.65
N ALA A 10 -6.82 57.78 40.98
CA ALA A 10 -7.03 56.49 41.64
C ALA A 10 -8.47 55.99 41.41
N ALA A 11 -9.48 56.86 41.53
CA ALA A 11 -10.88 56.51 41.29
C ALA A 11 -11.15 56.13 39.83
N ILE A 12 -10.56 56.85 38.87
CA ILE A 12 -10.63 56.54 37.44
C ILE A 12 -9.94 55.21 37.14
N SER A 13 -8.76 54.96 37.71
CA SER A 13 -8.02 53.70 37.53
C SER A 13 -8.77 52.51 38.14
N GLN A 14 -9.42 52.70 39.29
CA GLN A 14 -10.21 51.68 39.97
C GLN A 14 -11.51 51.37 39.20
N SER A 15 -12.16 52.39 38.64
CA SER A 15 -13.32 52.25 37.75
C SER A 15 -12.95 51.56 36.42
N LEU A 16 -11.81 51.92 35.82
CA LEU A 16 -11.28 51.27 34.62
C LEU A 16 -10.83 49.83 34.88
N SER A 17 -10.29 49.50 36.05
CA SER A 17 -9.97 48.11 36.41
C SER A 17 -11.23 47.28 36.64
N ALA A 18 -12.29 47.86 37.21
CA ALA A 18 -13.58 47.21 37.36
C ALA A 18 -14.28 46.98 36.00
N HIS A 19 -14.10 47.88 35.04
CA HIS A 19 -14.61 47.71 33.67
C HIS A 19 -13.72 46.84 32.78
N ARG A 20 -12.40 46.80 32.99
CA ARG A 20 -11.49 45.87 32.28
C ARG A 20 -11.62 44.42 32.75
N ALA A 21 -12.05 44.20 34.00
CA ALA A 21 -12.37 42.87 34.51
C ALA A 21 -13.74 42.35 34.07
N VAL A 22 -14.62 43.21 33.54
CA VAL A 22 -15.95 42.85 33.04
C VAL A 22 -16.06 43.23 31.57
N GLN A 23 -15.39 42.43 30.73
CA GLN A 23 -15.97 41.79 29.54
C GLN A 23 -14.90 40.93 28.83
N ALA A 24 -14.30 40.00 29.58
CA ALA A 24 -14.25 38.64 29.02
C ALA A 24 -15.72 38.15 29.02
N PRO A 25 -16.22 37.49 27.97
CA PRO A 25 -17.55 36.89 28.05
C PRO A 25 -17.57 36.01 29.30
N GLU A 26 -18.50 36.26 30.23
CA GLU A 26 -18.70 35.36 31.37
C GLU A 26 -18.74 33.93 30.81
N PRO A 27 -18.03 32.96 31.42
CA PRO A 27 -18.12 31.58 30.96
C PRO A 27 -19.59 31.20 30.99
N LEU A 28 -20.10 30.71 29.86
CA LEU A 28 -21.49 30.28 29.66
C LEU A 28 -21.95 29.25 30.72
N GLU A 29 -21.02 28.71 31.51
CA GLU A 29 -21.22 27.85 32.68
C GLU A 29 -22.28 28.38 33.68
N ARG A 30 -22.42 29.70 33.87
CA ARG A 30 -23.47 30.26 34.75
C ARG A 30 -24.89 30.21 34.18
N PHE A 31 -25.01 30.00 32.87
CA PHE A 31 -26.29 29.94 32.18
C PHE A 31 -26.40 28.61 31.44
N PRO A 32 -26.74 27.50 32.13
CA PRO A 32 -26.73 26.16 31.54
C PRO A 32 -27.61 26.05 30.28
N ARG A 33 -28.70 26.83 30.18
CA ARG A 33 -29.52 26.91 28.96
C ARG A 33 -28.86 27.67 27.81
N LEU A 34 -28.02 28.67 28.12
CA LEU A 34 -27.32 29.50 27.14
C LEU A 34 -25.99 28.84 26.71
N ALA A 35 -25.34 28.10 27.61
CA ALA A 35 -24.30 27.12 27.28
C ALA A 35 -24.86 26.00 26.41
N ALA A 36 -26.00 25.39 26.79
CA ALA A 36 -26.65 24.38 25.97
C ALA A 36 -27.12 24.94 24.63
N ALA A 37 -27.65 26.17 24.58
CA ALA A 37 -27.95 26.84 23.33
C ALA A 37 -26.70 27.19 22.53
N GLY A 38 -25.58 27.52 23.19
CA GLY A 38 -24.28 27.76 22.54
C GLY A 38 -23.69 26.48 21.95
N VAL A 39 -23.79 25.36 22.67
CA VAL A 39 -23.43 24.02 22.20
C VAL A 39 -24.38 23.56 21.08
N ASP A 40 -25.69 23.75 21.22
CA ASP A 40 -26.68 23.44 20.17
C ASP A 40 -26.49 24.33 18.92
N LEU A 41 -26.17 25.61 19.09
CA LEU A 41 -25.81 26.50 17.98
C LEU A 41 -24.47 26.10 17.35
N TYR A 42 -23.50 25.68 18.16
CA TYR A 42 -22.24 25.13 17.66
C TYR A 42 -22.48 23.85 16.87
N GLU A 43 -23.23 22.89 17.41
CA GLU A 43 -23.61 21.64 16.76
C GLU A 43 -24.42 21.87 15.47
N ARG A 44 -25.37 22.82 15.47
CA ARG A 44 -26.24 23.08 14.30
C ARG A 44 -25.61 23.97 13.23
N PHE A 45 -24.69 24.87 13.57
CA PHE A 45 -24.23 25.93 12.66
C PHE A 45 -22.72 26.04 12.46
N GLU A 46 -21.90 25.50 13.36
CA GLU A 46 -20.43 25.56 13.29
C GLU A 46 -19.77 24.18 13.10
N ARG A 47 -20.31 23.12 13.71
CA ARG A 47 -19.83 21.74 13.53
C ARG A 47 -19.91 21.41 12.05
N ALA A 48 -18.80 20.94 11.50
CA ALA A 48 -18.78 20.29 10.21
C ALA A 48 -19.55 18.96 10.35
N GLU A 49 -20.89 19.00 10.31
CA GLU A 49 -21.67 17.79 10.12
C GLU A 49 -21.44 17.28 8.69
N LYS A 50 -21.36 15.95 8.54
CA LYS A 50 -21.26 15.29 7.25
C LYS A 50 -22.53 15.61 6.47
N ALA A 51 -22.45 16.60 5.60
CA ALA A 51 -23.54 16.93 4.71
C ALA A 51 -23.86 15.68 3.88
N LEU A 52 -25.09 15.17 4.02
CA LEU A 52 -25.53 13.99 3.30
C LEU A 52 -25.41 14.28 1.79
N PRO A 53 -24.82 13.35 1.02
CA PRO A 53 -24.71 13.53 -0.42
C PRO A 53 -26.12 13.75 -0.99
N PRO A 54 -26.33 14.71 -1.90
CA PRO A 54 -27.66 14.99 -2.43
C PRO A 54 -28.24 13.72 -3.10
N PRO A 55 -29.52 13.37 -2.94
CA PRO A 55 -30.06 12.13 -3.49
C PRO A 55 -29.87 12.01 -5.01
N GLU A 56 -29.36 10.87 -5.47
CA GLU A 56 -28.99 10.65 -6.87
C GLU A 56 -30.17 10.86 -7.83
N GLU A 57 -31.37 10.37 -7.49
CA GLU A 57 -32.57 10.55 -8.31
C GLU A 57 -32.91 12.04 -8.54
N LYS A 58 -32.74 12.87 -7.50
CA LYS A 58 -32.99 14.32 -7.59
C LYS A 58 -31.93 15.00 -8.46
N ARG A 59 -30.66 14.59 -8.36
CA ARG A 59 -29.59 15.06 -9.25
C ARG A 59 -29.88 14.70 -10.70
N ARG A 60 -30.23 13.43 -10.97
CA ARG A 60 -30.61 12.97 -12.33
C ARG A 60 -31.78 13.76 -12.90
N ALA A 61 -32.81 14.05 -12.10
CA ALA A 61 -33.96 14.86 -12.54
C ALA A 61 -33.54 16.29 -12.91
N ALA A 62 -32.69 16.93 -12.10
CA ALA A 62 -32.19 18.28 -12.37
C ALA A 62 -31.26 18.31 -13.60
N ILE A 63 -30.38 17.32 -13.76
CA ILE A 63 -29.51 17.15 -14.94
C ILE A 63 -30.35 16.96 -16.21
N SER A 64 -31.43 16.16 -16.14
CA SER A 64 -32.35 15.98 -17.27
C SER A 64 -32.99 17.29 -17.68
N LYS A 65 -33.48 18.10 -16.73
CA LYS A 65 -33.99 19.45 -17.01
C LYS A 65 -32.92 20.35 -17.63
N PHE A 66 -31.71 20.34 -17.09
CA PHE A 66 -30.57 21.12 -17.58
C PHE A 66 -30.22 20.80 -19.04
N ARG A 67 -30.14 19.51 -19.37
CA ARG A 67 -29.86 19.02 -20.73
C ARG A 67 -30.95 19.40 -21.72
N ASN A 68 -32.21 19.36 -21.29
CA ASN A 68 -33.36 19.77 -22.10
C ASN A 68 -33.59 21.30 -22.13
N VAL A 69 -32.65 22.09 -21.59
CA VAL A 69 -32.72 23.57 -21.58
C VAL A 69 -33.99 24.11 -20.90
N LEU A 70 -34.49 23.37 -19.91
CA LEU A 70 -35.62 23.79 -19.09
C LEU A 70 -35.15 24.77 -18.00
N PRO A 71 -36.00 25.74 -17.58
CA PRO A 71 -35.64 26.66 -16.51
C PRO A 71 -35.41 25.92 -15.20
N LEU A 72 -34.30 26.26 -14.53
CA LEU A 72 -33.89 25.68 -13.25
C LEU A 72 -33.98 26.72 -12.15
N ASN A 73 -34.53 26.32 -11.00
CA ASN A 73 -34.49 27.14 -9.80
C ASN A 73 -33.14 27.00 -9.06
N ALA A 74 -32.91 27.82 -8.02
CA ALA A 74 -31.66 27.82 -7.27
C ALA A 74 -31.31 26.45 -6.64
N SER A 75 -32.30 25.69 -6.19
CA SER A 75 -32.08 24.35 -5.62
C SER A 75 -31.76 23.31 -6.70
N GLU A 76 -32.38 23.40 -7.87
CA GLU A 76 -32.12 22.51 -8.99
C GLU A 76 -30.72 22.74 -9.58
N TRP A 77 -30.29 24.00 -9.69
CA TRP A 77 -28.92 24.33 -10.06
C TRP A 77 -27.89 23.73 -9.09
N ARG A 78 -28.16 23.73 -7.78
CA ARG A 78 -27.28 23.07 -6.81
C ARG A 78 -27.20 21.56 -7.05
N LEU A 79 -28.31 20.94 -7.43
CA LEU A 79 -28.33 19.52 -7.79
C LEU A 79 -27.55 19.24 -9.09
N VAL A 80 -27.57 20.17 -10.04
CA VAL A 80 -26.72 20.12 -11.25
C VAL A 80 -25.24 20.24 -10.86
N PHE A 81 -24.86 21.20 -10.01
CA PHE A 81 -23.49 21.36 -9.52
C PHE A 81 -22.96 20.12 -8.78
N ALA A 82 -23.84 19.41 -8.05
CA ALA A 82 -23.50 18.15 -7.38
C ALA A 82 -23.51 16.93 -8.31
N GLY A 83 -23.90 17.09 -9.57
CA GLY A 83 -24.09 15.98 -10.50
C GLY A 83 -23.24 16.11 -11.77
N LEU A 84 -22.19 16.92 -11.76
CA LEU A 84 -21.36 17.15 -12.95
C LEU A 84 -20.56 15.90 -13.34
N SER A 85 -20.22 15.07 -12.34
CA SER A 85 -19.56 13.77 -12.50
C SER A 85 -20.52 12.58 -12.63
N ASP A 86 -21.84 12.79 -12.54
CA ASP A 86 -22.81 11.70 -12.58
C ASP A 86 -22.89 11.10 -13.99
N LYS A 87 -22.75 9.78 -14.10
CA LYS A 87 -22.93 9.01 -15.35
C LYS A 87 -24.20 8.17 -15.27
N SER A 88 -24.91 8.02 -16.39
CA SER A 88 -25.98 7.04 -16.54
C SER A 88 -25.64 6.07 -17.67
N GLU A 89 -26.32 4.92 -17.76
CA GLU A 89 -26.07 3.92 -18.81
C GLU A 89 -26.16 4.48 -20.24
N ARG A 90 -26.93 5.57 -20.44
CA ARG A 90 -27.19 6.15 -21.77
C ARG A 90 -26.51 7.49 -22.01
N VAL A 91 -26.01 8.15 -20.96
CA VAL A 91 -25.43 9.50 -21.07
C VAL A 91 -24.30 9.68 -20.09
N GLY A 92 -23.14 10.12 -20.60
CA GLY A 92 -21.93 10.39 -19.82
C GLY A 92 -22.06 11.58 -18.85
N PRO A 93 -21.02 11.85 -18.05
CA PRO A 93 -20.90 13.03 -17.19
C PRO A 93 -21.05 14.35 -17.95
N ILE A 94 -21.51 15.42 -17.27
CA ILE A 94 -21.50 16.78 -17.84
C ILE A 94 -20.05 17.25 -18.04
N LEU A 95 -19.14 16.85 -17.16
CA LEU A 95 -17.71 17.17 -17.27
C LEU A 95 -17.05 16.67 -18.56
N ASP A 96 -17.65 15.67 -19.22
CA ASP A 96 -17.10 15.11 -20.46
C ASP A 96 -17.71 15.77 -21.72
N ASP A 97 -18.58 16.78 -21.56
CA ASP A 97 -19.25 17.51 -22.63
C ASP A 97 -18.96 19.02 -22.53
N ASP A 98 -18.14 19.54 -23.44
CA ASP A 98 -17.67 20.92 -23.45
C ASP A 98 -18.81 21.95 -23.52
N GLN A 99 -19.87 21.66 -24.30
CA GLN A 99 -20.99 22.59 -24.48
C GLN A 99 -21.86 22.65 -23.23
N LEU A 100 -22.11 21.49 -22.61
CA LEU A 100 -22.88 21.43 -21.38
C LEU A 100 -22.09 22.04 -20.22
N TYR A 101 -20.78 21.76 -20.11
CA TYR A 101 -19.96 22.32 -19.04
C TYR A 101 -19.80 23.85 -19.17
N ALA A 102 -19.62 24.39 -20.38
CA ALA A 102 -19.53 25.84 -20.59
C ALA A 102 -20.75 26.61 -20.03
N ARG A 103 -21.95 26.04 -20.16
CA ARG A 103 -23.18 26.62 -19.56
C ARG A 103 -23.18 26.59 -18.04
N VAL A 104 -22.60 25.56 -17.43
CA VAL A 104 -22.43 25.47 -15.97
C VAL A 104 -21.41 26.48 -15.49
N HIS A 105 -20.26 26.55 -16.16
CA HIS A 105 -19.17 27.48 -15.86
C HIS A 105 -19.65 28.95 -15.86
N GLU A 106 -20.39 29.34 -16.90
CA GLU A 106 -21.01 30.68 -16.99
C GLU A 106 -21.96 30.96 -15.82
N GLU A 107 -22.83 30.01 -15.46
CA GLU A 107 -23.75 30.19 -14.31
C GLU A 107 -23.00 30.32 -12.97
N VAL A 108 -21.90 29.57 -12.78
CA VAL A 108 -21.05 29.68 -11.59
C VAL A 108 -20.41 31.07 -11.54
N HIS A 109 -19.80 31.52 -12.63
CA HIS A 109 -19.20 32.86 -12.72
C HIS A 109 -20.23 33.98 -12.46
N GLN A 110 -21.42 33.91 -13.06
CA GLN A 110 -22.47 34.89 -12.80
C GLN A 110 -22.90 34.94 -11.33
N ARG A 111 -22.90 33.81 -10.62
CA ARG A 111 -23.19 33.77 -9.18
C ARG A 111 -22.06 34.34 -8.34
N ILE A 112 -20.81 34.15 -8.75
CA ILE A 112 -19.63 34.74 -8.11
C ILE A 112 -19.67 36.26 -8.26
N GLU A 113 -19.84 36.77 -9.48
CA GLU A 113 -19.89 38.22 -9.77
C GLU A 113 -21.02 38.91 -9.02
N LYS A 114 -22.21 38.31 -9.00
CA LYS A 114 -23.38 38.84 -8.27
C LYS A 114 -23.28 38.65 -6.75
N ARG A 115 -22.22 38.00 -6.24
CA ARG A 115 -22.03 37.62 -4.82
C ARG A 115 -23.23 36.86 -4.25
N ARG A 116 -23.78 35.93 -5.03
CA ARG A 116 -24.95 35.10 -4.67
C ARG A 116 -24.59 33.64 -4.41
N LEU A 117 -23.33 33.25 -4.63
CA LEU A 117 -22.87 31.88 -4.42
C LEU A 117 -22.84 31.55 -2.91
N SER A 118 -23.57 30.50 -2.52
CA SER A 118 -23.66 30.08 -1.12
C SER A 118 -22.70 28.93 -0.79
N ARG A 119 -22.40 28.71 0.50
CA ARG A 119 -21.63 27.54 0.97
C ARG A 119 -22.17 26.21 0.42
N ARG A 120 -23.49 26.07 0.28
CA ARG A 120 -24.11 24.84 -0.24
C ARG A 120 -23.85 24.63 -1.73
N ASP A 121 -23.70 25.72 -2.49
CA ASP A 121 -23.37 25.64 -3.91
C ASP A 121 -21.90 25.30 -4.08
N TRP A 122 -21.02 25.89 -3.27
CA TRP A 122 -19.60 25.51 -3.20
C TRP A 122 -19.42 24.03 -2.84
N LEU A 123 -20.12 23.53 -1.81
CA LEU A 123 -20.08 22.12 -1.44
C LEU A 123 -20.55 21.18 -2.56
N ALA A 124 -21.54 21.61 -3.35
CA ALA A 124 -22.02 20.84 -4.49
C ALA A 124 -20.94 20.75 -5.60
N LEU A 125 -20.22 21.83 -5.87
CA LEU A 125 -19.08 21.82 -6.79
C LEU A 125 -17.96 20.92 -6.28
N CYS A 126 -17.61 20.98 -4.99
CA CYS A 126 -16.64 20.09 -4.35
C CYS A 126 -17.03 18.61 -4.52
N PHE A 127 -18.31 18.29 -4.33
CA PHE A 127 -18.80 16.93 -4.48
C PHE A 127 -18.54 16.37 -5.89
N SER A 128 -18.83 17.16 -6.94
CA SER A 128 -18.52 16.75 -8.33
C SER A 128 -17.02 16.72 -8.61
N TYR A 129 -16.25 17.68 -8.08
CA TYR A 129 -14.80 17.76 -8.28
C TYR A 129 -14.08 16.53 -7.71
N PHE A 130 -14.36 16.17 -6.46
CA PHE A 130 -13.80 14.99 -5.82
C PHE A 130 -14.44 13.68 -6.30
N GLY A 131 -15.69 13.73 -6.76
CA GLY A 131 -16.46 12.58 -7.25
C GLY A 131 -16.17 12.19 -8.70
N TYR A 132 -15.37 12.95 -9.43
CA TYR A 132 -15.01 12.62 -10.81
C TYR A 132 -14.16 11.33 -10.88
N ASP A 133 -14.77 10.26 -11.41
CA ASP A 133 -14.20 8.92 -11.47
C ASP A 133 -13.33 8.75 -12.73
N ALA A 134 -12.17 9.41 -12.74
CA ALA A 134 -11.14 9.25 -13.75
C ALA A 134 -9.79 8.89 -13.10
N VAL A 135 -8.96 8.11 -13.80
CA VAL A 135 -7.60 7.77 -13.34
C VAL A 135 -6.69 9.00 -13.39
N THR A 136 -6.86 9.82 -14.43
CA THR A 136 -6.09 11.04 -14.70
C THR A 136 -7.02 12.24 -14.92
N PRO A 137 -7.71 12.74 -13.87
CA PRO A 137 -8.66 13.86 -13.99
C PRO A 137 -8.08 15.10 -14.69
N ALA A 138 -6.79 15.38 -14.48
CA ALA A 138 -6.08 16.52 -15.04
C ALA A 138 -5.96 16.50 -16.58
N GLN A 139 -6.28 15.39 -17.25
CA GLN A 139 -6.34 15.34 -18.73
C GLN A 139 -7.65 15.93 -19.27
N ASN A 140 -8.69 16.06 -18.44
CA ASN A 140 -9.95 16.69 -18.83
C ASN A 140 -9.87 18.21 -18.55
N ALA A 141 -9.99 19.01 -19.61
CA ALA A 141 -9.96 20.47 -19.52
C ALA A 141 -11.13 21.04 -18.68
N ASN A 142 -12.34 20.49 -18.81
CA ASN A 142 -13.50 20.91 -18.03
C ASN A 142 -13.34 20.61 -16.55
N TRP A 143 -12.66 19.50 -16.21
CA TRP A 143 -12.32 19.21 -14.82
C TRP A 143 -11.30 20.22 -14.25
N CYS A 144 -10.35 20.66 -15.08
CA CYS A 144 -9.41 21.72 -14.68
C CYS A 144 -10.12 23.06 -14.48
N LEU A 145 -11.09 23.40 -15.34
CA LEU A 145 -11.96 24.57 -15.15
C LEU A 145 -12.80 24.43 -13.87
N LEU A 146 -13.36 23.25 -13.58
CA LEU A 146 -14.10 23.01 -12.33
C LEU A 146 -13.22 23.24 -11.10
N ARG A 147 -11.95 22.85 -11.15
CA ARG A 147 -11.01 23.12 -10.07
C ARG A 147 -10.86 24.62 -9.82
N GLU A 148 -10.71 25.41 -10.88
CA GLU A 148 -10.64 26.88 -10.80
C GLU A 148 -11.96 27.47 -10.27
N ASP A 149 -13.09 27.00 -10.78
CA ASP A 149 -14.43 27.39 -10.33
C ASP A 149 -14.61 27.15 -8.83
N VAL A 150 -14.17 26.00 -8.32
CA VAL A 150 -14.23 25.67 -6.89
C VAL A 150 -13.38 26.62 -6.05
N GLN A 151 -12.18 26.98 -6.53
CA GLN A 151 -11.27 27.89 -5.84
C GLN A 151 -11.84 29.32 -5.80
N LEU A 152 -12.28 29.87 -6.93
CA LEU A 152 -12.91 31.20 -7.00
C LEU A 152 -14.21 31.25 -6.18
N SER A 153 -15.00 30.17 -6.22
CA SER A 153 -16.20 30.04 -5.41
C SER A 153 -15.89 30.05 -3.92
N PHE A 154 -14.80 29.41 -3.48
CA PHE A 154 -14.38 29.44 -2.08
C PHE A 154 -14.04 30.86 -1.62
N GLU A 155 -13.25 31.60 -2.42
CA GLU A 155 -12.89 32.99 -2.13
C GLU A 155 -14.13 33.88 -2.00
N CYS A 156 -15.07 33.75 -2.93
CA CYS A 156 -16.33 34.47 -2.89
C CYS A 156 -17.16 34.16 -1.62
N VAL A 157 -17.27 32.88 -1.23
CA VAL A 157 -18.02 32.48 -0.03
C VAL A 157 -17.32 32.95 1.25
N ARG A 158 -15.98 32.90 1.28
CA ARG A 158 -15.15 33.38 2.40
C ARG A 158 -15.35 34.88 2.60
N ASP A 159 -15.25 35.67 1.54
CA ASP A 159 -15.31 37.13 1.60
C ASP A 159 -16.72 37.64 1.97
N GLN A 160 -17.75 36.82 1.79
CA GLN A 160 -19.10 37.09 2.28
C GLN A 160 -19.28 36.80 3.79
N GLN A 161 -18.34 36.10 4.45
CA GLN A 161 -18.45 35.79 5.88
C GLN A 161 -18.08 37.01 6.73
N LYS A 162 -18.96 37.39 7.66
CA LYS A 162 -18.68 38.44 8.67
C LYS A 162 -17.74 37.97 9.79
N ARG A 163 -17.70 36.66 10.05
CA ARG A 163 -16.84 36.02 11.05
C ARG A 163 -16.19 34.80 10.43
N VAL A 164 -14.89 34.63 10.66
CA VAL A 164 -14.15 33.44 10.22
C VAL A 164 -14.67 32.24 10.99
N LYS A 165 -15.21 31.26 10.25
CA LYS A 165 -15.72 29.99 10.77
C LYS A 165 -14.63 28.93 10.69
N GLU A 166 -14.73 27.91 11.54
CA GLU A 166 -13.74 26.81 11.62
C GLU A 166 -13.55 26.10 10.25
N TRP A 167 -14.64 25.80 9.54
CA TRP A 167 -14.56 25.14 8.23
C TRP A 167 -13.78 25.98 7.19
N VAL A 168 -13.83 27.32 7.27
CA VAL A 168 -13.06 28.21 6.39
C VAL A 168 -11.58 28.07 6.69
N GLN A 169 -11.20 27.99 7.98
CA GLN A 169 -9.81 27.82 8.40
C GLN A 169 -9.26 26.48 7.93
N ILE A 170 -10.03 25.40 8.06
CA ILE A 170 -9.62 24.06 7.61
C ILE A 170 -9.42 24.03 6.09
N VAL A 171 -10.34 24.61 5.31
CA VAL A 171 -10.18 24.70 3.85
C VAL A 171 -9.00 25.60 3.47
N GLN A 172 -8.72 26.66 4.23
CA GLN A 172 -7.54 27.51 4.04
C GLN A 172 -6.22 26.78 4.35
N GLN A 173 -6.21 25.92 5.36
CA GLN A 173 -5.06 25.08 5.67
C GLN A 173 -4.80 24.04 4.58
N HIS A 174 -5.85 23.60 3.89
CA HIS A 174 -5.82 22.57 2.86
C HIS A 174 -6.08 23.09 1.42
N GLN A 175 -5.61 24.30 1.09
CA GLN A 175 -5.82 24.89 -0.25
C GLN A 175 -5.18 24.09 -1.38
N GLU A 176 -4.13 23.32 -1.08
CA GLU A 176 -3.44 22.43 -2.02
C GLU A 176 -4.39 21.41 -2.67
N LEU A 177 -5.49 21.04 -2.00
CA LEU A 177 -6.50 20.12 -2.54
C LEU A 177 -7.16 20.61 -3.83
N PHE A 178 -7.19 21.93 -4.00
CA PHE A 178 -7.76 22.61 -5.17
C PHE A 178 -6.66 23.07 -6.14
N SER A 179 -5.45 22.51 -6.01
CA SER A 179 -4.30 22.83 -6.86
C SER A 179 -3.88 21.63 -7.71
N GLU A 180 -2.90 21.85 -8.60
CA GLU A 180 -2.24 20.76 -9.34
C GLU A 180 -1.48 19.80 -8.44
N GLN A 181 -1.07 20.23 -7.24
CA GLN A 181 -0.33 19.43 -6.25
C GLN A 181 -1.25 18.68 -5.28
N ALA A 182 -2.57 18.69 -5.52
CA ALA A 182 -3.55 18.02 -4.68
C ALA A 182 -3.15 16.56 -4.40
N GLY A 183 -3.16 16.18 -3.12
CA GLY A 183 -2.80 14.85 -2.66
C GLY A 183 -1.28 14.57 -2.54
N ALA A 184 -0.39 15.39 -3.13
CA ALA A 184 1.06 15.18 -2.98
C ALA A 184 1.55 15.52 -1.58
N THR A 185 1.25 16.72 -1.08
CA THR A 185 1.60 17.14 0.27
C THR A 185 0.95 16.25 1.32
N LEU A 186 -0.35 15.93 1.15
CA LEU A 186 -1.05 15.02 2.07
C LEU A 186 -0.46 13.61 2.04
N GLY A 187 -0.09 13.09 0.86
CA GLY A 187 0.61 11.82 0.75
C GLY A 187 1.94 11.83 1.49
N ASP A 188 2.72 12.90 1.39
CA ASP A 188 3.98 13.06 2.12
C ASP A 188 3.78 13.18 3.64
N GLN A 189 2.81 13.98 4.08
CA GLN A 189 2.48 14.13 5.50
C GLN A 189 1.99 12.81 6.11
N MET A 190 1.13 12.09 5.38
CA MET A 190 0.61 10.79 5.80
C MET A 190 1.73 9.75 5.85
N PHE A 191 2.61 9.75 4.84
CA PHE A 191 3.79 8.90 4.82
C PHE A 191 4.76 9.22 5.97
N LYS A 192 4.86 10.47 6.43
CA LYS A 192 5.68 10.84 7.60
C LYS A 192 4.99 10.56 8.95
N GLY A 193 3.71 10.21 8.94
CA GLY A 193 2.91 10.05 10.16
C GLY A 193 2.53 11.38 10.83
N GLU A 194 2.65 12.51 10.12
CA GLU A 194 2.25 13.84 10.59
C GLU A 194 0.72 13.98 10.62
N ILE A 195 0.05 13.28 9.70
CA ILE A 195 -1.41 13.19 9.63
C ILE A 195 -1.84 11.72 9.58
N SER A 196 -2.84 11.37 10.37
CA SER A 196 -3.47 10.04 10.38
C SER A 196 -4.99 10.11 10.21
N ASP A 197 -5.60 11.26 10.53
CA ASP A 197 -7.03 11.47 10.42
C ASP A 197 -7.36 12.62 9.45
N LEU A 198 -8.04 12.28 8.37
CA LEU A 198 -8.57 13.22 7.38
C LEU A 198 -10.11 13.29 7.42
N SER A 199 -10.73 12.73 8.46
CA SER A 199 -12.19 12.67 8.61
C SER A 199 -12.83 14.06 8.66
N ALA A 200 -12.20 15.03 9.32
CA ALA A 200 -12.67 16.41 9.36
C ALA A 200 -12.73 17.00 7.95
N LEU A 201 -11.70 16.79 7.14
CA LEU A 201 -11.64 17.26 5.76
C LEU A 201 -12.63 16.51 4.85
N GLN A 202 -12.72 15.19 4.98
CA GLN A 202 -13.72 14.37 4.28
C GLN A 202 -15.13 14.90 4.53
N THR A 203 -15.40 15.29 5.77
CA THR A 203 -16.70 15.79 6.24
C THR A 203 -16.98 17.19 5.71
N ILE A 204 -15.98 18.09 5.75
CA ILE A 204 -16.13 19.49 5.30
C ILE A 204 -16.27 19.59 3.79
N ALA A 205 -15.45 18.85 3.03
CA ALA A 205 -15.41 18.93 1.57
C ALA A 205 -16.26 17.85 0.87
N GLN A 206 -16.97 17.00 1.64
CA GLN A 206 -17.75 15.85 1.14
C GLN A 206 -16.95 14.93 0.20
N ILE A 207 -15.69 14.66 0.53
CA ILE A 207 -14.81 13.85 -0.31
C ILE A 207 -15.30 12.40 -0.28
N PRO A 208 -15.72 11.82 -1.43
CA PRO A 208 -16.17 10.44 -1.47
C PRO A 208 -15.03 9.44 -1.20
N ASP A 209 -15.33 8.27 -0.63
CA ASP A 209 -14.34 7.21 -0.39
C ASP A 209 -13.70 6.66 -1.67
N ASN A 210 -14.34 6.87 -2.83
CA ASN A 210 -13.84 6.50 -4.15
C ASN A 210 -13.20 7.64 -4.93
N SER A 211 -13.01 8.80 -4.30
CA SER A 211 -12.41 9.98 -4.90
C SER A 211 -11.04 9.70 -5.53
N TRP A 212 -10.76 10.37 -6.65
CA TRP A 212 -9.44 10.39 -7.27
C TRP A 212 -8.35 10.90 -6.31
N LEU A 213 -8.70 11.74 -5.32
CA LEU A 213 -7.77 12.28 -4.34
C LEU A 213 -7.11 11.16 -3.53
N TRP A 214 -7.89 10.19 -3.05
CA TRP A 214 -7.35 9.04 -2.31
C TRP A 214 -6.38 8.24 -3.17
N ARG A 215 -6.75 7.96 -4.42
CA ARG A 215 -5.86 7.25 -5.37
C ARG A 215 -4.52 7.99 -5.51
N ARG A 216 -4.56 9.33 -5.60
CA ARG A 216 -3.36 10.15 -5.73
C ARG A 216 -2.51 10.19 -4.45
N ILE A 217 -3.13 10.33 -3.28
CA ILE A 217 -2.46 10.28 -1.97
C ILE A 217 -1.71 8.95 -1.83
N PHE A 218 -2.38 7.82 -2.06
CA PHE A 218 -1.77 6.50 -1.95
C PHE A 218 -0.73 6.22 -3.03
N THR A 219 -0.89 6.77 -4.24
CA THR A 219 0.15 6.70 -5.29
C THR A 219 1.44 7.36 -4.82
N VAL A 220 1.35 8.54 -4.20
CA VAL A 220 2.51 9.25 -3.65
C VAL A 220 3.11 8.47 -2.50
N LEU A 221 2.30 8.03 -1.54
CA LEU A 221 2.75 7.23 -0.40
C LEU A 221 3.50 5.97 -0.85
N ILE A 222 2.93 5.21 -1.78
CA ILE A 222 3.55 4.00 -2.35
C ILE A 222 4.88 4.33 -3.01
N SER A 223 4.95 5.42 -3.79
CA SER A 223 6.21 5.83 -4.42
C SER A 223 7.31 6.16 -3.40
N ARG A 224 6.95 6.71 -2.23
CA ARG A 224 7.88 7.03 -1.15
C ARG A 224 8.44 5.79 -0.46
N ILE A 225 7.69 4.69 -0.40
CA ILE A 225 8.19 3.40 0.14
C ILE A 225 9.47 2.96 -0.58
N PHE A 226 9.53 3.16 -1.91
CA PHE A 226 10.69 2.79 -2.72
C PHE A 226 11.90 3.73 -2.54
N MET A 227 11.70 4.90 -1.94
CA MET A 227 12.75 5.89 -1.70
C MET A 227 13.44 5.72 -0.34
N LEU A 228 12.86 4.93 0.58
CA LEU A 228 13.46 4.62 1.87
C LEU A 228 14.70 3.76 1.71
N ASP A 229 15.73 4.01 2.52
CA ASP A 229 16.82 3.05 2.68
C ASP A 229 16.39 1.82 3.50
N ASP A 230 17.25 0.81 3.56
CA ASP A 230 16.96 -0.46 4.23
C ASP A 230 16.71 -0.31 5.74
N THR A 231 17.39 0.62 6.39
CA THR A 231 17.26 0.87 7.83
C THR A 231 15.94 1.57 8.12
N GLU A 232 15.68 2.65 7.39
CA GLU A 232 14.44 3.43 7.51
C GLU A 232 13.22 2.57 7.18
N PHE A 233 13.28 1.80 6.09
CA PHE A 233 12.18 0.91 5.70
C PHE A 233 11.87 -0.13 6.78
N SER A 234 12.89 -0.77 7.36
CA SER A 234 12.67 -1.74 8.44
C SER A 234 12.02 -1.12 9.68
N GLN A 235 12.36 0.14 10.01
CA GLN A 235 11.78 0.84 11.16
C GLN A 235 10.33 1.27 10.90
N ARG A 236 10.03 1.75 9.68
CA ARG A 236 8.71 2.27 9.29
C ARG A 236 7.72 1.20 8.82
N LEU A 237 8.15 -0.05 8.64
CA LEU A 237 7.32 -1.12 8.08
C LEU A 237 5.99 -1.33 8.84
N ALA A 238 6.02 -1.26 10.18
CA ALA A 238 4.82 -1.41 10.99
C ALA A 238 3.83 -0.26 10.74
N ASP A 239 4.31 0.99 10.75
CA ASP A 239 3.49 2.18 10.51
C ASP A 239 2.84 2.15 9.11
N LEU A 240 3.61 1.75 8.08
CA LEU A 240 3.12 1.65 6.70
C LEU A 240 1.97 0.64 6.59
N VAL A 241 2.09 -0.48 7.29
CA VAL A 241 1.03 -1.49 7.37
C VAL A 241 -0.20 -0.96 8.11
N ASP A 242 -0.01 -0.21 9.19
CA ASP A 242 -1.11 0.36 9.97
C ASP A 242 -1.91 1.39 9.16
N ILE A 243 -1.25 2.17 8.31
CA ILE A 243 -1.90 3.01 7.31
C ILE A 243 -2.81 2.16 6.39
N GLY A 244 -2.31 1.02 5.91
CA GLY A 244 -3.10 0.09 5.09
C GLY A 244 -4.31 -0.50 5.81
N ARG A 245 -4.19 -0.79 7.12
CA ARG A 245 -5.31 -1.27 7.95
C ARG A 245 -6.39 -0.21 8.14
N GLN A 246 -6.00 1.05 8.32
CA GLN A 246 -6.93 2.18 8.41
C GLN A 246 -7.65 2.44 7.08
N HIS A 247 -7.01 2.08 5.96
CA HIS A 247 -7.54 2.26 4.61
C HIS A 247 -7.58 0.95 3.83
N SER A 248 -8.46 0.04 4.24
CA SER A 248 -8.56 -1.34 3.74
C SER A 248 -8.60 -1.47 2.21
N ARG A 249 -9.18 -0.49 1.51
CA ARG A 249 -9.20 -0.44 0.03
C ARG A 249 -7.80 -0.45 -0.59
N PHE A 250 -6.83 0.18 0.05
CA PHE A 250 -5.45 0.32 -0.43
C PHE A 250 -4.48 -0.65 0.26
N MET A 251 -4.99 -1.53 1.14
CA MET A 251 -4.16 -2.50 1.87
C MET A 251 -3.35 -3.39 0.92
N ASN A 252 -3.96 -3.87 -0.16
CA ASN A 252 -3.27 -4.72 -1.14
C ASN A 252 -2.15 -3.97 -1.86
N ASP A 253 -2.37 -2.69 -2.21
CA ASP A 253 -1.37 -1.87 -2.88
C ASP A 253 -0.18 -1.58 -1.97
N ILE A 254 -0.44 -1.32 -0.68
CA ILE A 254 0.61 -1.14 0.34
C ILE A 254 1.38 -2.43 0.57
N LEU A 255 0.69 -3.57 0.75
CA LEU A 255 1.36 -4.87 0.95
C LEU A 255 2.23 -5.23 -0.27
N SER A 256 1.74 -5.00 -1.49
CA SER A 256 2.49 -5.20 -2.72
C SER A 256 3.75 -4.33 -2.76
N ALA A 257 3.63 -3.03 -2.46
CA ALA A 257 4.75 -2.10 -2.43
C ALA A 257 5.79 -2.49 -1.36
N CYS A 258 5.34 -2.81 -0.15
CA CYS A 258 6.20 -3.25 0.95
C CYS A 258 6.95 -4.54 0.61
N LEU A 259 6.29 -5.57 0.06
CA LEU A 259 6.96 -6.80 -0.36
C LEU A 259 7.98 -6.55 -1.47
N SER A 260 7.62 -5.74 -2.46
CA SER A 260 8.49 -5.38 -3.57
C SER A 260 9.72 -4.62 -3.09
N ARG A 261 9.56 -3.66 -2.16
CA ARG A 261 10.67 -2.96 -1.52
C ARG A 261 11.52 -3.90 -0.64
N TYR A 262 10.90 -4.83 0.08
CA TYR A 262 11.61 -5.82 0.90
C TYR A 262 12.46 -6.75 0.03
N HIS A 263 11.99 -7.12 -1.15
CA HIS A 263 12.75 -7.93 -2.10
C HIS A 263 14.05 -7.26 -2.56
N LEU A 264 14.08 -5.93 -2.61
CA LEU A 264 15.28 -5.15 -2.94
C LEU A 264 16.26 -4.99 -1.76
N ALA A 265 15.82 -5.28 -0.53
CA ALA A 265 16.63 -5.08 0.66
C ALA A 265 17.79 -6.10 0.76
N ALA A 266 18.90 -5.67 1.37
CA ALA A 266 20.06 -6.53 1.61
C ALA A 266 19.72 -7.72 2.54
N TYR A 267 18.75 -7.53 3.43
CA TYR A 267 18.29 -8.54 4.38
C TYR A 267 17.09 -9.36 3.88
N ARG A 268 16.73 -9.31 2.59
CA ARG A 268 15.57 -10.01 2.01
C ARG A 268 15.47 -11.50 2.35
N GLU A 269 16.59 -12.15 2.64
CA GLU A 269 16.64 -13.58 3.01
C GLU A 269 16.05 -13.85 4.39
N ARG A 270 15.96 -12.84 5.26
CA ARG A 270 15.38 -12.91 6.61
C ARG A 270 13.85 -12.82 6.50
N PRO A 271 13.11 -13.84 6.96
CA PRO A 271 11.64 -13.81 6.93
C PRO A 271 11.07 -12.66 7.77
N SER A 272 10.19 -11.85 7.18
CA SER A 272 9.38 -10.87 7.93
C SER A 272 8.12 -11.54 8.47
N SER A 273 8.05 -11.73 9.80
CA SER A 273 6.87 -12.31 10.45
C SER A 273 5.60 -11.49 10.21
N LEU A 274 5.72 -10.16 10.26
CA LEU A 274 4.62 -9.23 10.01
C LEU A 274 4.06 -9.36 8.60
N LEU A 275 4.92 -9.26 7.57
CA LEU A 275 4.48 -9.34 6.19
C LEU A 275 3.96 -10.72 5.83
N LYS A 276 4.60 -11.79 6.32
CA LYS A 276 4.14 -13.17 6.09
C LYS A 276 2.72 -13.41 6.59
N GLN A 277 2.43 -13.02 7.84
CA GLN A 277 1.11 -13.24 8.42
C GLN A 277 0.06 -12.39 7.70
N LEU A 278 0.32 -11.10 7.50
CA LEU A 278 -0.63 -10.22 6.82
C LEU A 278 -0.96 -10.65 5.40
N THR A 279 0.06 -11.04 4.63
CA THR A 279 -0.14 -11.47 3.25
C THR A 279 -0.81 -12.84 3.18
N LEU A 280 -0.54 -13.74 4.14
CA LEU A 280 -1.29 -14.99 4.30
C LEU A 280 -2.76 -14.73 4.61
N ASP A 281 -3.06 -13.79 5.53
CA ASP A 281 -4.43 -13.44 5.91
C ASP A 281 -5.21 -12.77 4.77
N ASN A 282 -4.55 -11.90 3.99
CA ASN A 282 -5.19 -11.15 2.91
C ASN A 282 -5.29 -11.95 1.60
N TRP A 283 -4.26 -12.72 1.25
CA TRP A 283 -4.12 -13.34 -0.07
C TRP A 283 -4.16 -14.87 -0.05
N GLY A 284 -4.08 -15.50 1.13
CA GLY A 284 -3.93 -16.94 1.29
C GLY A 284 -2.49 -17.41 1.08
N SER A 285 -2.27 -18.73 1.08
CA SER A 285 -0.92 -19.30 0.96
C SER A 285 -0.30 -19.04 -0.42
N PRO A 286 0.96 -18.56 -0.51
CA PRO A 286 1.64 -18.37 -1.79
C PRO A 286 2.04 -19.70 -2.45
N GLN A 287 2.03 -20.79 -1.70
CA GLN A 287 2.42 -22.14 -2.13
C GLN A 287 1.26 -22.92 -2.78
N ILE A 288 0.16 -22.24 -3.14
CA ILE A 288 -0.96 -22.90 -3.82
C ILE A 288 -0.53 -23.34 -5.23
N ARG A 289 -0.68 -24.64 -5.51
CA ARG A 289 -0.33 -25.27 -6.81
C ARG A 289 -1.36 -25.02 -7.93
N SER A 290 -2.49 -24.37 -7.62
CA SER A 290 -3.54 -24.03 -8.59
C SER A 290 -3.12 -22.87 -9.51
N ARG A 291 -3.62 -22.88 -10.77
CA ARG A 291 -3.51 -21.75 -11.72
C ARG A 291 -4.16 -20.46 -11.22
N GLN A 292 -4.90 -20.53 -10.12
CA GLN A 292 -5.58 -19.40 -9.47
C GLN A 292 -4.74 -18.74 -8.36
N ASN A 293 -3.41 -18.89 -8.36
CA ASN A 293 -2.57 -18.20 -7.37
C ASN A 293 -2.79 -16.68 -7.45
N SER A 294 -3.48 -16.15 -6.44
CA SER A 294 -3.88 -14.75 -6.31
C SER A 294 -2.68 -13.81 -6.17
N TRP A 295 -1.54 -14.31 -5.69
CA TRP A 295 -0.33 -13.53 -5.42
C TRP A 295 0.22 -12.86 -6.67
N LEU A 296 0.20 -13.55 -7.81
CA LEU A 296 0.69 -13.02 -9.09
C LEU A 296 -0.19 -11.90 -9.66
N ARG A 297 -1.33 -11.59 -9.03
CA ARG A 297 -2.13 -10.39 -9.32
C ARG A 297 -1.61 -9.15 -8.60
N TYR A 298 -0.84 -9.34 -7.54
CA TYR A 298 -0.39 -8.27 -6.65
C TYR A 298 1.11 -8.03 -6.73
N VAL A 299 1.92 -9.08 -6.90
CA VAL A 299 3.39 -8.99 -6.91
C VAL A 299 4.01 -9.80 -8.03
N ASP A 300 5.22 -9.40 -8.43
CA ASP A 300 6.02 -10.12 -9.41
C ASP A 300 6.42 -11.53 -8.94
N LYS A 301 6.78 -12.39 -9.90
CA LYS A 301 7.15 -13.79 -9.65
C LYS A 301 8.29 -13.93 -8.64
N ASP A 302 9.31 -13.09 -8.72
CA ASP A 302 10.50 -13.17 -7.85
C ASP A 302 10.18 -12.73 -6.42
N VAL A 303 9.29 -11.74 -6.25
CA VAL A 303 8.79 -11.30 -4.95
C VAL A 303 7.94 -12.41 -4.32
N CYS A 304 7.07 -13.05 -5.10
CA CYS A 304 6.31 -14.21 -4.64
C CYS A 304 7.24 -15.37 -4.24
N ALA A 305 8.25 -15.67 -5.05
CA ALA A 305 9.24 -16.73 -4.78
C ALA A 305 10.02 -16.48 -3.49
N MET A 306 10.39 -15.22 -3.19
CA MET A 306 11.01 -14.85 -1.93
C MET A 306 10.11 -15.21 -0.73
N VAL A 307 8.83 -14.86 -0.79
CA VAL A 307 7.90 -15.16 0.31
C VAL A 307 7.64 -16.66 0.43
N VAL A 308 7.52 -17.38 -0.69
CA VAL A 308 7.47 -18.85 -0.71
C VAL A 308 8.69 -19.45 0.00
N ALA A 309 9.89 -18.94 -0.29
CA ALA A 309 11.12 -19.39 0.35
C ALA A 309 11.12 -19.11 1.87
N TRP A 310 10.57 -17.97 2.31
CA TRP A 310 10.40 -17.70 3.74
C TRP A 310 9.50 -18.70 4.44
N PHE A 311 8.43 -19.15 3.78
CA PHE A 311 7.57 -20.20 4.31
C PHE A 311 8.29 -21.55 4.32
N ALA A 312 9.02 -21.89 3.26
CA ALA A 312 9.81 -23.12 3.20
C ALA A 312 10.86 -23.19 4.31
N LYS A 313 11.62 -22.11 4.55
CA LYS A 313 12.61 -22.03 5.64
C LYS A 313 11.95 -22.25 7.01
N GLU A 314 10.86 -21.54 7.29
CA GLU A 314 10.14 -21.66 8.57
C GLU A 314 9.52 -23.06 8.75
N ASP A 315 8.97 -23.66 7.70
CA ASP A 315 8.44 -25.03 7.76
C ASP A 315 9.55 -26.04 8.07
N LEU A 316 10.71 -25.92 7.43
CA LEU A 316 11.87 -26.79 7.70
C LEU A 316 12.35 -26.63 9.14
N GLU A 317 12.48 -25.39 9.61
CA GLU A 317 12.87 -25.10 10.99
C GLU A 317 11.88 -25.69 11.99
N HIS A 318 10.57 -25.50 11.80
CA HIS A 318 9.56 -26.11 12.66
C HIS A 318 9.60 -27.64 12.59
N PHE A 319 9.72 -28.22 11.40
CA PHE A 319 9.75 -29.67 11.25
C PHE A 319 10.92 -30.31 12.00
N PHE A 320 12.14 -29.80 11.85
CA PHE A 320 13.32 -30.38 12.48
C PHE A 320 13.48 -30.01 13.96
N ASN A 321 12.99 -28.86 14.40
CA ASN A 321 13.14 -28.43 15.80
C ASN A 321 11.96 -28.83 16.68
N LEU A 322 10.72 -28.67 16.20
CA LEU A 322 9.50 -28.92 16.98
C LEU A 322 8.96 -30.34 16.78
N LEU A 323 9.07 -30.91 15.56
CA LEU A 323 8.46 -32.20 15.20
C LEU A 323 9.42 -33.40 15.23
N LYS A 324 10.57 -33.26 15.91
CA LYS A 324 11.63 -34.28 16.04
C LYS A 324 11.24 -35.55 16.81
N GLY A 325 10.12 -35.54 17.53
CA GLY A 325 9.74 -36.64 18.43
C GLY A 325 10.69 -36.73 19.64
N GLU A 326 11.06 -37.94 20.06
CA GLU A 326 12.01 -38.19 21.16
C GLU A 326 13.49 -38.04 20.75
N ALA A 327 13.78 -37.79 19.47
CA ALA A 327 15.15 -37.69 18.96
C ALA A 327 15.76 -36.29 19.17
N GLU A 328 17.10 -36.22 19.21
CA GLU A 328 17.81 -34.94 19.10
C GLU A 328 17.56 -34.28 17.72
N VAL A 329 17.74 -32.96 17.64
CA VAL A 329 17.57 -32.22 16.39
C VAL A 329 18.60 -32.71 15.38
N ASP A 330 18.13 -33.18 14.22
CA ASP A 330 19.02 -33.57 13.13
C ASP A 330 19.51 -32.33 12.37
N GLN A 331 20.54 -31.70 12.94
CA GLN A 331 21.17 -30.50 12.40
C GLN A 331 21.69 -30.70 10.97
N SER A 332 22.10 -31.93 10.61
CA SER A 332 22.64 -32.22 9.27
C SER A 332 21.55 -32.19 8.21
N ARG A 333 20.39 -32.80 8.50
CA ARG A 333 19.23 -32.77 7.60
C ARG A 333 18.65 -31.37 7.45
N LEU A 334 18.50 -30.64 8.55
CA LEU A 334 18.04 -29.24 8.51
C LEU A 334 19.00 -28.37 7.69
N HIS A 335 20.31 -28.44 7.98
CA HIS A 335 21.32 -27.69 7.24
C HIS A 335 21.28 -28.01 5.74
N TYR A 336 21.19 -29.29 5.38
CA TYR A 336 21.15 -29.72 3.98
C TYR A 336 19.96 -29.13 3.22
N TRP A 337 18.73 -29.27 3.75
CA TRP A 337 17.53 -28.81 3.06
C TRP A 337 17.43 -27.28 3.00
N LEU A 338 17.95 -26.55 3.99
CA LEU A 338 18.00 -25.09 3.96
C LEU A 338 18.83 -24.54 2.78
N ARG A 339 19.82 -25.28 2.26
CA ARG A 339 20.58 -24.91 1.04
C ARG A 339 19.67 -24.80 -0.20
N PHE A 340 18.53 -25.49 -0.20
CA PHE A 340 17.60 -25.54 -1.32
C PHE A 340 16.28 -24.79 -1.06
N ALA A 341 16.09 -24.18 0.12
CA ALA A 341 14.82 -23.57 0.50
C ALA A 341 14.34 -22.49 -0.48
N ASN A 342 15.25 -21.72 -1.08
CA ASN A 342 14.93 -20.70 -2.09
C ASN A 342 14.44 -21.27 -3.44
N GLN A 343 14.60 -22.57 -3.65
CA GLN A 343 14.15 -23.29 -4.85
C GLN A 343 12.87 -24.10 -4.60
N MET A 344 12.40 -24.15 -3.35
CA MET A 344 11.19 -24.89 -2.99
C MET A 344 9.97 -24.10 -3.42
N SER A 345 9.15 -24.67 -4.31
CA SER A 345 7.89 -24.05 -4.73
C SER A 345 6.73 -24.40 -3.77
N TYR A 346 6.93 -25.43 -2.94
CA TYR A 346 5.91 -25.97 -2.05
C TYR A 346 6.57 -26.66 -0.87
N THR A 347 6.01 -26.45 0.32
CA THR A 347 6.31 -27.21 1.52
C THR A 347 5.01 -27.54 2.24
N ARG A 348 4.91 -28.76 2.75
CA ARG A 348 3.76 -29.19 3.56
C ARG A 348 4.18 -30.12 4.67
N ILE A 349 3.85 -29.72 5.88
CA ILE A 349 4.07 -30.53 7.07
C ILE A 349 2.87 -31.47 7.26
N VAL A 350 3.16 -32.75 7.36
CA VAL A 350 2.21 -33.84 7.60
C VAL A 350 2.45 -34.35 9.03
N MET A 351 1.59 -33.93 9.95
CA MET A 351 1.77 -34.18 11.38
C MET A 351 1.20 -35.54 11.80
N GLY A 352 1.95 -36.29 12.59
CA GLY A 352 1.48 -37.46 13.32
C GLY A 352 0.42 -37.13 14.37
N SER A 353 -0.25 -38.16 14.89
CA SER A 353 -1.32 -37.98 15.87
C SER A 353 -0.86 -37.27 17.14
N ASP A 354 0.39 -37.49 17.57
CA ASP A 354 0.88 -36.98 18.85
C ASP A 354 1.04 -35.46 18.76
N ALA A 355 1.77 -34.98 17.74
CA ALA A 355 1.93 -33.55 17.45
C ALA A 355 0.59 -32.86 17.11
N TRP A 356 -0.34 -33.56 16.46
CA TRP A 356 -1.63 -32.99 16.07
C TRP A 356 -2.52 -32.66 17.29
N HIS A 357 -2.51 -33.52 18.32
CA HIS A 357 -3.34 -33.35 19.52
C HIS A 357 -2.59 -32.73 20.71
N ASP A 358 -1.29 -32.47 20.59
CA ASP A 358 -0.49 -31.84 21.64
C ASP A 358 -1.05 -30.45 22.01
N SER A 359 -1.43 -30.28 23.28
CA SER A 359 -2.00 -29.04 23.80
C SER A 359 -0.96 -28.05 24.33
N GLY A 360 0.33 -28.39 24.23
CA GLY A 360 1.45 -27.52 24.53
C GLY A 360 1.40 -26.23 23.71
N ARG A 361 1.81 -25.13 24.35
CA ARG A 361 1.72 -23.79 23.78
C ARG A 361 2.35 -23.67 22.39
N ASP A 362 3.51 -24.29 22.18
CA ASP A 362 4.24 -24.23 20.92
C ASP A 362 3.50 -24.97 19.80
N PHE A 363 2.92 -26.14 20.08
CA PHE A 363 2.13 -26.89 19.10
C PHE A 363 0.80 -26.21 18.76
N VAL A 364 0.12 -25.62 19.75
CA VAL A 364 -1.09 -24.81 19.52
C VAL A 364 -0.78 -23.63 18.61
N HIS A 365 0.27 -22.87 18.94
CA HIS A 365 0.70 -21.72 18.15
C HIS A 365 1.14 -22.10 16.74
N PHE A 366 1.89 -23.19 16.62
CA PHE A 366 2.32 -23.73 15.32
C PHE A 366 1.13 -24.10 14.43
N ARG A 367 0.11 -24.79 14.99
CA ARG A 367 -1.09 -25.17 14.24
C ARG A 367 -1.92 -23.96 13.80
N GLU A 368 -2.05 -22.95 14.66
CA GLU A 368 -2.80 -21.74 14.33
C GLU A 368 -2.10 -20.95 13.22
N LYS A 369 -0.78 -20.72 13.34
CA LYS A 369 0.02 -20.01 12.33
C LYS A 369 0.08 -20.69 10.97
N ASN A 370 -0.05 -22.01 10.93
CA ASN A 370 0.04 -22.81 9.71
C ASN A 370 -1.32 -23.35 9.25
N LYS A 371 -2.42 -22.76 9.73
CA LYS A 371 -3.77 -23.17 9.37
C LYS A 371 -3.95 -23.19 7.85
N GLY A 372 -4.51 -24.28 7.34
CA GLY A 372 -4.68 -24.51 5.89
C GLY A 372 -3.42 -24.98 5.14
N ARG A 373 -2.24 -25.02 5.79
CA ARG A 373 -0.97 -25.50 5.22
C ARG A 373 -0.50 -26.85 5.79
N LEU A 374 -1.25 -27.42 6.74
CA LEU A 374 -0.92 -28.68 7.41
C LEU A 374 -1.75 -29.85 6.86
N SER A 375 -1.20 -31.06 6.95
CA SER A 375 -1.93 -32.32 6.77
C SER A 375 -1.76 -33.20 8.01
N ARG A 376 -2.67 -34.16 8.17
CA ARG A 376 -2.59 -35.20 9.18
C ARG A 376 -2.03 -36.48 8.57
N LEU A 377 -1.04 -37.06 9.22
CA LEU A 377 -0.50 -38.37 8.91
C LEU A 377 -1.42 -39.44 9.51
N VAL A 378 -1.77 -40.45 8.71
CA VAL A 378 -2.54 -41.61 9.13
C VAL A 378 -1.83 -42.91 8.74
N GLY A 379 -2.22 -44.03 9.33
CA GLY A 379 -1.65 -45.35 9.01
C GLY A 379 -0.21 -45.59 9.48
N GLY A 380 0.25 -44.88 10.52
CA GLY A 380 1.59 -45.02 11.09
C GLY A 380 1.70 -44.65 12.58
N PRO A 381 2.87 -44.83 13.20
CA PRO A 381 3.11 -44.45 14.60
C PRO A 381 2.84 -42.96 14.85
N GLY A 382 2.23 -42.63 15.99
CA GLY A 382 1.76 -41.28 16.31
C GLY A 382 2.85 -40.21 16.39
N HIS A 383 4.07 -40.58 16.75
CA HIS A 383 5.23 -39.70 16.84
C HIS A 383 5.88 -39.41 15.48
N ASN A 384 5.50 -40.12 14.43
CA ASN A 384 6.10 -39.94 13.11
C ASN A 384 5.47 -38.72 12.43
N ASN A 385 6.30 -37.82 11.93
CA ASN A 385 5.89 -36.67 11.14
C ASN A 385 6.58 -36.75 9.79
N ALA A 386 6.02 -36.10 8.79
CA ALA A 386 6.66 -35.93 7.49
C ALA A 386 6.65 -34.46 7.04
N VAL A 387 7.60 -34.10 6.19
CA VAL A 387 7.55 -32.88 5.41
C VAL A 387 7.69 -33.23 3.93
N ILE A 388 6.79 -32.69 3.13
CA ILE A 388 6.82 -32.80 1.67
C ILE A 388 7.39 -31.50 1.14
N MET A 389 8.47 -31.58 0.38
CA MET A 389 9.11 -30.43 -0.28
C MET A 389 9.01 -30.62 -1.78
N GLN A 390 8.66 -29.59 -2.53
CA GLN A 390 8.72 -29.63 -3.99
C GLN A 390 9.83 -28.72 -4.51
N ILE A 391 10.75 -29.28 -5.30
CA ILE A 391 11.75 -28.53 -6.05
C ILE A 391 11.65 -28.96 -7.52
N GLY A 392 11.34 -28.00 -8.40
CA GLY A 392 11.05 -28.31 -9.81
C GLY A 392 9.91 -29.33 -9.94
N ASN A 393 10.15 -30.39 -10.72
CA ASN A 393 9.19 -31.48 -10.93
C ASN A 393 9.37 -32.65 -9.95
N TYR A 394 9.95 -32.43 -8.77
CA TYR A 394 10.22 -33.51 -7.81
C TYR A 394 9.65 -33.20 -6.44
N PHE A 395 9.02 -34.21 -5.82
CA PHE A 395 8.66 -34.22 -4.42
C PHE A 395 9.69 -34.99 -3.60
N PHE A 396 10.08 -34.42 -2.49
CA PHE A 396 10.94 -35.01 -1.47
C PHE A 396 10.12 -35.18 -0.21
N VAL A 397 9.97 -36.41 0.25
CA VAL A 397 9.24 -36.74 1.47
C VAL A 397 10.24 -37.16 2.53
N GLU A 398 10.45 -36.29 3.50
CA GLU A 398 11.35 -36.47 4.62
C GLU A 398 10.54 -36.81 5.88
N PHE A 399 11.07 -37.70 6.73
CA PHE A 399 10.38 -38.17 7.94
C PHE A 399 11.17 -37.80 9.20
N SER A 400 10.48 -37.43 10.27
CA SER A 400 11.12 -37.00 11.51
C SER A 400 11.83 -38.15 12.23
N GLY A 401 11.27 -39.36 12.17
CA GLY A 401 11.83 -40.54 12.83
C GLY A 401 13.22 -40.91 12.31
N THR A 402 14.11 -41.30 13.23
CA THR A 402 15.49 -41.74 12.93
C THR A 402 15.51 -43.02 12.08
N GLY A 403 16.50 -43.14 11.20
CA GLY A 403 16.67 -44.30 10.31
C GLY A 403 15.73 -44.34 9.09
N ASN A 404 14.85 -43.36 8.92
CA ASN A 404 14.07 -43.22 7.69
C ASN A 404 14.91 -42.64 6.54
N ALA A 405 14.59 -43.09 5.33
CA ALA A 405 15.12 -42.53 4.09
C ALA A 405 14.22 -41.37 3.62
N CYS A 406 14.79 -40.44 2.85
CA CYS A 406 14.01 -39.50 2.07
C CYS A 406 13.48 -40.21 0.80
N TYR A 407 12.19 -40.08 0.53
CA TYR A 407 11.55 -40.68 -0.64
C TYR A 407 11.32 -39.62 -1.71
N VAL A 408 11.73 -39.91 -2.94
CA VAL A 408 11.63 -38.98 -4.07
C VAL A 408 10.56 -39.46 -5.05
N TYR A 409 9.69 -38.55 -5.48
CA TYR A 409 8.65 -38.83 -6.49
C TYR A 409 8.69 -37.76 -7.59
N GLN A 410 8.39 -38.14 -8.84
CA GLN A 410 8.11 -37.15 -9.89
C GLN A 410 6.75 -36.50 -9.61
N ALA A 411 6.68 -35.18 -9.60
CA ALA A 411 5.49 -34.44 -9.15
C ALA A 411 4.31 -34.57 -10.11
N ASP A 412 4.58 -34.64 -11.41
CA ASP A 412 3.61 -34.87 -12.48
C ASP A 412 3.05 -36.31 -12.52
N LYS A 413 3.80 -37.27 -11.97
CA LYS A 413 3.42 -38.69 -11.89
C LYS A 413 3.27 -39.18 -10.46
N SER A 414 3.06 -38.25 -9.53
CA SER A 414 3.02 -38.56 -8.10
C SER A 414 1.88 -39.53 -7.80
N PRO A 415 2.12 -40.62 -7.03
CA PRO A 415 1.08 -41.58 -6.69
C PRO A 415 0.09 -41.05 -5.65
N PHE A 416 0.31 -39.85 -5.12
CA PHE A 416 -0.53 -39.18 -4.14
C PHE A 416 -0.68 -37.70 -4.47
N ASN A 417 -1.76 -37.10 -3.96
CA ASN A 417 -1.96 -35.65 -4.00
C ASN A 417 -1.45 -35.03 -2.69
N PRO A 418 -0.36 -34.24 -2.70
CA PRO A 418 0.21 -33.65 -1.48
C PRO A 418 -0.76 -32.69 -0.79
N ASP A 419 -1.77 -32.16 -1.50
CA ASP A 419 -2.71 -31.18 -0.95
C ASP A 419 -3.83 -31.78 -0.07
N LYS A 420 -3.89 -33.12 0.03
CA LYS A 420 -4.88 -33.81 0.87
C LYS A 420 -4.71 -33.44 2.34
N LEU A 421 -5.83 -33.23 3.03
CA LEU A 421 -5.86 -32.99 4.47
C LEU A 421 -5.37 -34.19 5.29
N GLN A 422 -5.53 -35.41 4.76
CA GLN A 422 -5.06 -36.64 5.36
C GLN A 422 -4.22 -37.41 4.34
N LEU A 423 -3.03 -37.84 4.77
CA LEU A 423 -2.09 -38.58 3.95
C LEU A 423 -1.67 -39.86 4.67
N GLU A 424 -1.74 -40.98 3.96
CA GLU A 424 -1.41 -42.30 4.49
C GLU A 424 0.09 -42.60 4.41
N LEU A 425 0.66 -43.09 5.51
CA LEU A 425 2.10 -43.33 5.60
C LEU A 425 2.56 -44.38 4.57
N ALA A 426 1.97 -45.57 4.56
CA ALA A 426 2.46 -46.69 3.75
C ALA A 426 1.92 -46.68 2.30
N SER A 427 0.68 -46.23 2.12
CA SER A 427 -0.01 -46.26 0.83
C SER A 427 0.08 -44.95 0.05
N GLU A 428 0.73 -43.91 0.57
CA GLU A 428 0.98 -42.67 -0.17
C GLU A 428 2.43 -42.20 -0.01
N LEU A 429 2.88 -41.94 1.23
CA LEU A 429 4.14 -41.23 1.47
C LEU A 429 5.40 -42.11 1.42
N LYS A 430 5.29 -43.38 1.81
CA LYS A 430 6.41 -44.33 1.96
C LYS A 430 6.26 -45.54 1.02
N GLN A 431 6.19 -45.28 -0.29
CA GLN A 431 6.02 -46.30 -1.33
C GLN A 431 7.34 -46.61 -2.07
N PRO A 432 8.18 -47.54 -1.58
CA PRO A 432 9.50 -47.82 -2.18
C PRO A 432 9.44 -48.29 -3.63
N ASN A 433 8.36 -48.95 -4.05
CA ASN A 433 8.22 -49.48 -5.41
C ASN A 433 7.73 -48.44 -6.42
N ARG A 434 7.25 -47.27 -5.96
CA ARG A 434 6.76 -46.17 -6.81
C ARG A 434 7.61 -44.91 -6.70
N ALA A 435 8.43 -44.81 -5.66
CA ALA A 435 9.41 -43.77 -5.53
C ALA A 435 10.45 -43.87 -6.65
N LEU A 436 10.81 -42.72 -7.21
CA LEU A 436 11.91 -42.58 -8.17
C LEU A 436 13.24 -42.97 -7.51
N ASP A 437 13.43 -42.55 -6.25
CA ASP A 437 14.59 -42.88 -5.46
C ASP A 437 14.25 -42.96 -3.96
N ARG A 438 15.07 -43.72 -3.22
CA ARG A 438 15.02 -43.88 -1.77
C ARG A 438 16.37 -43.50 -1.19
N MET A 439 16.54 -42.22 -0.91
CA MET A 439 17.80 -41.62 -0.51
C MET A 439 18.06 -41.86 0.98
N ARG A 440 19.09 -42.65 1.29
CA ARG A 440 19.42 -43.05 2.68
C ARG A 440 20.38 -42.06 3.32
N HIS A 441 20.14 -41.73 4.58
CA HIS A 441 21.00 -40.89 5.40
C HIS A 441 22.24 -41.62 5.94
N SER A 442 22.96 -42.37 5.07
CA SER A 442 24.19 -43.06 5.46
C SER A 442 25.31 -43.08 4.37
N PRO A 443 26.59 -42.97 4.77
CA PRO A 443 27.08 -42.73 6.13
C PRO A 443 26.78 -41.29 6.60
N ALA A 444 26.67 -41.09 7.91
CA ALA A 444 26.49 -39.76 8.51
C ALA A 444 27.72 -38.88 8.24
N PRO A 445 27.55 -37.55 8.10
CA PRO A 445 28.69 -36.64 8.03
C PRO A 445 29.41 -36.57 9.38
N SER A 446 30.70 -36.21 9.36
CA SER A 446 31.50 -35.95 10.56
C SER A 446 31.08 -34.67 11.27
N ARG A 447 30.50 -33.70 10.54
CA ARG A 447 29.95 -32.46 11.07
C ARG A 447 28.63 -32.08 10.35
N PRO A 448 27.65 -31.49 11.05
CA PRO A 448 26.35 -31.17 10.44
C PRO A 448 26.40 -30.22 9.24
N ASP A 449 27.39 -29.33 9.20
CA ASP A 449 27.57 -28.28 8.19
C ASP A 449 28.53 -28.68 7.06
N ARG A 450 29.10 -29.90 7.11
CA ARG A 450 30.09 -30.37 6.14
C ARG A 450 29.45 -31.26 5.10
N ILE A 451 29.59 -30.89 3.83
CA ILE A 451 29.06 -31.65 2.69
C ILE A 451 29.91 -32.91 2.45
N GLU A 452 29.57 -33.99 3.15
CA GLU A 452 30.18 -35.30 3.01
C GLU A 452 29.18 -36.42 3.32
N GLY A 453 29.61 -37.68 3.21
CA GLY A 453 28.75 -38.83 3.50
C GLY A 453 27.49 -38.82 2.64
N TRP A 454 26.32 -38.94 3.26
CA TRP A 454 25.05 -38.92 2.53
C TRP A 454 24.74 -37.55 1.90
N LEU A 455 25.22 -36.42 2.42
CA LEU A 455 24.93 -35.09 1.87
C LEU A 455 25.52 -34.96 0.45
N SER A 456 26.75 -35.42 0.24
CA SER A 456 27.39 -35.42 -1.08
C SER A 456 26.70 -36.38 -2.07
N LYS A 457 26.19 -37.52 -1.58
CA LYS A 457 25.40 -38.43 -2.41
C LYS A 457 24.09 -37.80 -2.85
N PHE A 458 23.43 -37.07 -1.95
CA PHE A 458 22.20 -36.34 -2.26
C PHE A 458 22.49 -35.23 -3.29
N ASP A 459 23.55 -34.43 -3.09
CA ASP A 459 23.95 -33.41 -4.07
C ASP A 459 24.13 -34.03 -5.45
N HIS A 460 24.86 -35.14 -5.58
CA HIS A 460 25.05 -35.81 -6.86
C HIS A 460 23.74 -36.29 -7.51
N ALA A 461 22.81 -36.87 -6.74
CA ALA A 461 21.52 -37.31 -7.24
C ALA A 461 20.64 -36.13 -7.69
N LEU A 462 20.59 -35.05 -6.90
CA LEU A 462 19.85 -33.84 -7.25
C LEU A 462 20.42 -33.18 -8.52
N GLU A 463 21.75 -33.17 -8.67
CA GLU A 463 22.41 -32.64 -9.87
C GLU A 463 22.01 -33.39 -11.15
N GLN A 464 21.85 -34.71 -11.09
CA GLN A 464 21.37 -35.53 -12.21
C GLN A 464 19.94 -35.17 -12.62
N TRP A 465 19.15 -34.61 -11.70
CA TRP A 465 17.80 -34.09 -11.95
C TRP A 465 17.77 -32.60 -12.31
N GLY A 466 18.94 -31.98 -12.48
CA GLY A 466 19.07 -30.56 -12.80
C GLY A 466 18.87 -29.63 -11.60
N ILE A 467 18.80 -30.17 -10.38
CA ILE A 467 18.68 -29.39 -9.15
C ILE A 467 20.10 -29.16 -8.61
N ARG A 468 20.56 -27.92 -8.65
CA ARG A 468 21.85 -27.51 -8.08
C ARG A 468 21.61 -26.55 -6.94
N VAL A 469 22.48 -26.55 -5.94
CA VAL A 469 22.49 -25.47 -4.97
C VAL A 469 22.75 -24.18 -5.73
N GLN A 470 21.78 -23.29 -5.77
CA GLN A 470 22.04 -21.92 -6.19
C GLN A 470 23.01 -21.39 -5.15
N SER A 471 24.28 -21.23 -5.54
CA SER A 471 25.24 -20.57 -4.69
C SER A 471 24.57 -19.29 -4.20
N GLN A 472 24.71 -18.97 -2.91
CA GLN A 472 24.57 -17.60 -2.44
C GLN A 472 25.69 -16.73 -3.05
N THR A 473 26.06 -16.92 -4.31
CA THR A 473 26.15 -15.78 -5.18
C THR A 473 24.86 -15.02 -4.96
N VAL A 474 24.95 -13.95 -4.16
CA VAL A 474 24.49 -12.64 -4.60
C VAL A 474 24.28 -12.77 -6.09
N ALA A 475 23.04 -12.75 -6.55
CA ALA A 475 22.81 -12.57 -7.96
C ALA A 475 23.57 -11.27 -8.30
N THR A 476 24.80 -11.40 -8.74
CA THR A 476 25.54 -10.44 -9.55
C THR A 476 24.96 -10.45 -10.97
N GLY A 477 23.70 -10.92 -11.10
CA GLY A 477 22.73 -10.57 -12.13
C GLY A 477 21.79 -9.43 -11.72
N SER A 478 21.94 -8.82 -10.54
CA SER A 478 21.79 -7.36 -10.44
C SER A 478 23.14 -6.82 -10.02
N ALA A 479 23.83 -6.18 -10.96
CA ALA A 479 24.92 -5.29 -10.60
C ALA A 479 24.42 -4.43 -9.42
N LYS A 480 25.29 -4.15 -8.44
CA LYS A 480 25.13 -2.92 -7.64
C LYS A 480 24.66 -1.87 -8.65
N PRO A 481 23.55 -1.13 -8.41
CA PRO A 481 23.14 -0.10 -9.34
C PRO A 481 24.41 0.68 -9.64
N LEU A 482 24.83 0.64 -10.91
CA LEU A 482 26.05 1.30 -11.34
C LEU A 482 25.98 2.72 -10.74
N PRO A 483 27.10 3.33 -10.29
CA PRO A 483 27.09 4.75 -9.96
C PRO A 483 26.26 5.49 -11.00
N PHE A 484 25.40 6.41 -10.58
CA PHE A 484 24.38 7.00 -11.45
C PHE A 484 24.96 7.49 -12.80
N GLU A 485 26.21 7.98 -12.76
CA GLU A 485 27.00 8.41 -13.91
C GLU A 485 27.31 7.27 -14.89
N GLU A 486 27.56 6.06 -14.39
CA GLU A 486 27.74 4.84 -15.18
C GLU A 486 26.41 4.29 -15.71
N GLN A 487 25.28 4.46 -15.00
CA GLN A 487 23.95 4.14 -15.54
C GLN A 487 23.60 5.02 -16.74
N VAL A 488 23.88 6.33 -16.64
CA VAL A 488 23.69 7.26 -17.76
C VAL A 488 24.63 6.91 -18.91
N ARG A 489 25.90 6.56 -18.63
CA ARG A 489 26.87 6.15 -19.64
C ARG A 489 26.46 4.87 -20.38
N ASP A 490 25.98 3.86 -19.67
CA ASP A 490 25.52 2.60 -20.28
C ASP A 490 24.23 2.79 -21.08
N ALA A 491 23.28 3.58 -20.56
CA ALA A 491 22.04 3.92 -21.25
C ALA A 491 22.25 4.67 -22.57
N LEU A 492 23.34 5.44 -22.68
CA LEU A 492 23.64 6.28 -23.84
C LEU A 492 24.85 5.78 -24.65
N LYS A 493 25.35 4.56 -24.39
CA LYS A 493 26.58 4.03 -25.02
C LYS A 493 26.52 3.97 -26.55
N SER A 494 25.33 3.84 -27.10
CA SER A 494 25.08 3.74 -28.55
C SER A 494 24.78 5.09 -29.22
N VAL A 495 24.75 6.20 -28.47
CA VAL A 495 24.31 7.51 -28.96
C VAL A 495 25.35 8.58 -28.63
N LYS A 496 25.63 9.47 -29.58
CA LYS A 496 26.50 10.63 -29.33
C LYS A 496 25.78 11.64 -28.44
N HIS A 497 26.43 11.99 -27.34
CA HIS A 497 25.85 12.87 -26.32
C HIS A 497 26.93 13.65 -25.58
N LYS A 498 26.53 14.76 -24.96
CA LYS A 498 27.36 15.57 -24.05
C LYS A 498 26.73 15.58 -22.66
N VAL A 499 27.55 15.41 -21.63
CA VAL A 499 27.14 15.43 -20.23
C VAL A 499 27.70 16.68 -19.57
N TYR A 500 26.86 17.40 -18.84
CA TYR A 500 27.24 18.56 -18.02
C TYR A 500 26.82 18.29 -16.58
N ASP A 501 27.79 18.07 -15.71
CA ASP A 501 27.54 17.89 -14.27
C ASP A 501 27.88 19.18 -13.53
N GLN A 502 26.86 19.85 -12.98
CA GLN A 502 27.03 21.07 -12.19
C GLN A 502 26.58 20.89 -10.74
N ARG A 503 26.36 19.65 -10.28
CA ARG A 503 25.83 19.37 -8.94
C ARG A 503 26.71 19.90 -7.81
N GLU A 504 28.03 19.84 -7.95
CA GLU A 504 28.97 20.40 -6.95
C GLU A 504 28.87 21.94 -6.79
N ARG A 505 28.24 22.62 -7.75
CA ARG A 505 28.00 24.08 -7.72
C ARG A 505 26.53 24.43 -7.45
N GLY A 506 25.72 23.47 -6.99
CA GLY A 506 24.27 23.64 -6.76
C GLY A 506 23.43 23.63 -8.04
N GLY A 507 23.99 23.19 -9.17
CA GLY A 507 23.31 23.04 -10.45
C GLY A 507 22.78 21.62 -10.69
N ALA A 508 22.12 21.41 -11.83
CA ALA A 508 21.56 20.10 -12.22
C ALA A 508 22.56 19.25 -13.03
N PHE A 509 22.34 17.93 -13.06
CA PHE A 509 23.02 17.03 -13.99
C PHE A 509 22.27 17.04 -15.34
N GLN A 510 22.96 17.38 -16.42
CA GLN A 510 22.36 17.56 -17.74
C GLN A 510 22.98 16.67 -18.80
N VAL A 511 22.14 16.18 -19.71
CA VAL A 511 22.53 15.40 -20.90
C VAL A 511 21.97 16.09 -22.13
N GLN A 512 22.82 16.31 -23.13
CA GLN A 512 22.43 16.79 -24.45
C GLN A 512 22.72 15.71 -25.48
N LEU A 513 21.69 15.23 -26.16
CA LEU A 513 21.83 14.32 -27.31
C LEU A 513 22.18 15.14 -28.55
N ASP A 514 23.05 14.60 -29.41
CA ASP A 514 23.39 15.26 -30.68
C ASP A 514 22.25 15.10 -31.71
N ASP A 515 21.57 13.95 -31.69
CA ASP A 515 20.46 13.60 -32.57
C ASP A 515 19.26 13.06 -31.77
N HIS A 516 18.07 13.09 -32.38
CA HIS A 516 16.85 12.56 -31.76
C HIS A 516 16.82 11.02 -31.83
N ASP A 517 17.19 10.35 -30.73
CA ASP A 517 17.09 8.89 -30.59
C ASP A 517 15.97 8.51 -29.59
N PRO A 518 14.86 7.90 -30.04
CA PRO A 518 13.74 7.51 -29.19
C PRO A 518 14.10 6.54 -28.05
N ALA A 519 15.08 5.66 -28.26
CA ALA A 519 15.53 4.71 -27.25
C ALA A 519 16.33 5.42 -26.14
N ALA A 520 17.21 6.35 -26.52
CA ALA A 520 17.94 7.19 -25.57
C ALA A 520 17.03 8.13 -24.77
N VAL A 521 16.03 8.74 -25.42
CA VAL A 521 15.03 9.59 -24.73
C VAL A 521 14.25 8.79 -23.69
N THR A 522 13.78 7.59 -24.07
CA THR A 522 13.06 6.68 -23.16
C THR A 522 13.96 6.24 -21.99
N ALA A 523 15.23 5.95 -22.25
CA ALA A 523 16.19 5.57 -21.22
C ALA A 523 16.47 6.74 -20.23
N LEU A 524 16.62 7.96 -20.73
CA LEU A 524 16.79 9.16 -19.90
C LEU A 524 15.58 9.45 -19.01
N GLN A 525 14.35 9.31 -19.54
CA GLN A 525 13.12 9.46 -18.76
C GLN A 525 13.02 8.39 -17.65
N ARG A 526 13.40 7.13 -17.94
CA ARG A 526 13.48 6.07 -16.93
C ARG A 526 14.50 6.37 -15.83
N LEU A 527 15.59 7.04 -16.18
CA LEU A 527 16.60 7.53 -15.23
C LEU A 527 16.21 8.84 -14.54
N GLY A 528 14.97 9.31 -14.69
CA GLY A 528 14.43 10.48 -13.97
C GLY A 528 14.79 11.84 -14.58
N PHE A 529 15.32 11.88 -15.80
CA PHE A 529 15.57 13.14 -16.49
C PHE A 529 14.30 13.72 -17.10
N ARG A 530 14.22 15.05 -17.13
CA ARG A 530 13.15 15.82 -17.77
C ARG A 530 13.71 16.62 -18.93
N PRO A 531 12.98 16.77 -20.05
CA PRO A 531 13.40 17.67 -21.12
C PRO A 531 13.49 19.11 -20.60
N VAL A 532 14.49 19.85 -21.10
CA VAL A 532 14.60 21.29 -20.85
C VAL A 532 13.58 22.01 -21.72
N ASN A 533 12.82 22.93 -21.14
CA ASN A 533 11.84 23.72 -21.88
C ASN A 533 12.51 24.39 -23.09
N ASN A 534 11.91 24.23 -24.27
CA ASN A 534 12.39 24.73 -25.56
C ASN A 534 13.73 24.14 -26.07
N GLN A 535 14.22 23.02 -25.52
CA GLN A 535 15.38 22.28 -26.03
C GLN A 535 15.11 20.77 -26.07
N PRO A 536 14.51 20.22 -27.14
CA PRO A 536 13.98 18.85 -27.17
C PRO A 536 15.04 17.75 -27.06
N LEU A 537 16.31 18.07 -27.32
CA LEU A 537 17.44 17.13 -27.21
C LEU A 537 18.23 17.29 -25.90
N ARG A 538 17.80 18.19 -25.01
CA ARG A 538 18.48 18.45 -23.74
C ARG A 538 17.60 18.03 -22.57
N PHE A 539 18.21 17.33 -21.65
CA PHE A 539 17.57 16.67 -20.53
C PHE A 539 18.30 17.06 -19.25
N TRP A 540 17.57 17.27 -18.16
CA TRP A 540 18.13 17.64 -16.86
C TRP A 540 17.51 16.83 -15.72
N ARG A 541 18.29 16.60 -14.67
CA ARG A 541 17.88 15.96 -13.42
C ARG A 541 18.52 16.71 -12.25
N GLN A 542 17.70 16.98 -11.23
CA GLN A 542 18.13 17.62 -9.98
C GLN A 542 18.85 16.62 -9.06
#